data_AF-A0A938LUT6-F1
#
_entry.id   AF-A0A938LUT6-F1
#
_cell.length_a   1.000
_cell.length_b   1.000
_cell.length_c   1.000
_cell.angle_alpha   90.00
_cell.angle_beta   90.00
_cell.angle_gamma   90.00
#
_symmetry.space_group_name_H-M   'P 1'
#
loop_
_entity.id
_entity.type
_entity.pdbx_description
1 polymer ?
#
loop_
_entity_poly.entity_id
_entity_poly.type
_entity_poly.pdbx_seq_one_letter_code
_entity_poly.pdbx_strand_id
1 'polypeptide(L)'
;MGSGGLLLKAYYEQLHEWMQTDRARLLARLGELLSEEVARQGFPDMDASRLDAYREACVAFLDERLESYNPLGIQYTFDRVSSAGAAELEFQLNWYNSRPEFAALVAAARSLAGAGVPDEELPDLAEALIRQVGAYPDRSIIEAYTAEPALPKLPDYIVACAIEEIVCGRDSREQ
;
A
#
# COMPACT_ATOMS: atom_id res chain seq x y z
N MET A 1 -3.87 22.87 -7.74
CA MET A 1 -3.94 21.89 -6.62
C MET A 1 -4.16 22.64 -5.32
N GLY A 2 -5.06 22.18 -4.45
CA GLY A 2 -5.09 22.65 -3.05
C GLY A 2 -3.94 22.02 -2.24
N SER A 3 -3.63 22.57 -1.07
CA SER A 3 -2.55 22.10 -0.18
C SER A 3 -2.60 20.59 0.11
N GLY A 4 -3.80 20.04 0.36
CA GLY A 4 -3.98 18.60 0.56
C GLY A 4 -3.69 17.74 -0.69
N GLY A 5 -3.82 18.29 -1.91
CA GLY A 5 -3.44 17.57 -3.14
C GLY A 5 -1.94 17.50 -3.34
N LEU A 6 -1.20 18.55 -2.94
CA LEU A 6 0.26 18.55 -2.95
C LEU A 6 0.82 17.55 -1.94
N LEU A 7 0.23 17.49 -0.74
CA LEU A 7 0.64 16.51 0.27
C LEU A 7 0.36 15.07 -0.16
N LEU A 8 -0.78 14.79 -0.83
CA LEU A 8 -1.05 13.45 -1.38
C LEU A 8 -0.03 13.06 -2.45
N LYS A 9 0.38 13.99 -3.32
CA LYS A 9 1.44 13.74 -4.29
C LYS A 9 2.76 13.40 -3.60
N ALA A 10 3.18 14.21 -2.63
CA ALA A 10 4.39 13.98 -1.85
C ALA A 10 4.36 12.65 -1.09
N TYR A 11 3.19 12.26 -0.56
CA TYR A 11 2.96 10.97 0.08
C TYR A 11 3.27 9.78 -0.85
N TYR A 12 2.76 9.79 -2.08
CA TYR A 12 3.04 8.69 -3.01
C TYR A 12 4.47 8.71 -3.56
N GLU A 13 5.02 9.90 -3.80
CA GLU A 13 6.43 10.07 -4.16
C GLU A 13 7.36 9.46 -3.08
N GLN A 14 7.08 9.76 -1.81
CA GLN A 14 7.85 9.26 -0.68
C GLN A 14 7.68 7.75 -0.49
N LEU A 15 6.46 7.21 -0.63
CA LEU A 15 6.22 5.75 -0.59
C LEU A 15 7.02 5.04 -1.68
N HIS A 16 6.98 5.55 -2.91
CA HIS A 16 7.72 4.97 -4.03
C HIS A 16 9.23 5.00 -3.77
N GLU A 17 9.79 6.12 -3.30
CA GLU A 17 11.21 6.25 -2.97
C GLU A 17 11.64 5.28 -1.86
N TRP A 18 10.85 5.18 -0.78
CA TRP A 18 11.16 4.27 0.32
C TRP A 18 11.04 2.81 -0.09
N MET A 19 10.01 2.45 -0.88
CA MET A 19 9.88 1.10 -1.42
C MET A 19 11.04 0.72 -2.35
N GLN A 20 11.51 1.64 -3.19
CA GLN A 20 12.70 1.41 -4.01
C GLN A 20 13.95 1.21 -3.15
N THR A 21 14.14 2.07 -2.14
CA THR A 21 15.28 2.01 -1.21
C THR A 21 15.30 0.70 -0.43
N ASP A 22 14.15 0.27 0.09
CA ASP A 22 14.01 -0.91 0.92
C ASP A 22 13.66 -2.19 0.13
N ARG A 23 13.69 -2.16 -1.22
CA ARG A 23 13.25 -3.27 -2.06
C ARG A 23 13.89 -4.61 -1.69
N ALA A 24 15.19 -4.63 -1.40
CA ALA A 24 15.88 -5.85 -0.99
C ALA A 24 15.36 -6.39 0.36
N ARG A 25 15.05 -5.51 1.32
CA ARG A 25 14.48 -5.88 2.61
C ARG A 25 13.05 -6.37 2.46
N LEU A 26 12.25 -5.72 1.61
CA LEU A 26 10.90 -6.15 1.26
C LEU A 26 10.91 -7.56 0.68
N LEU A 27 11.74 -7.84 -0.33
CA LEU A 27 11.85 -9.16 -0.96
C LEU A 27 12.21 -10.27 0.05
N ALA A 28 13.16 -10.01 0.95
CA ALA A 28 13.50 -10.96 2.01
C ALA A 28 12.29 -11.20 2.93
N ARG A 29 11.60 -10.12 3.33
CA ARG A 29 10.47 -10.18 4.25
C ARG A 29 9.25 -10.90 3.65
N LEU A 30 8.98 -10.74 2.36
CA LEU A 30 7.90 -11.48 1.67
C LEU A 30 8.06 -13.00 1.83
N GLY A 31 9.30 -13.51 1.68
CA GLY A 31 9.58 -14.94 1.81
C GLY A 31 9.32 -15.48 3.22
N GLU A 32 9.70 -14.71 4.24
CA GLU A 32 9.43 -15.03 5.66
C GLU A 32 7.93 -15.01 5.95
N LEU A 33 7.27 -13.89 5.65
CA LEU A 33 5.84 -13.69 5.90
C LEU A 33 4.99 -14.77 5.22
N LEU A 34 5.29 -15.11 3.96
CA LEU A 34 4.56 -16.15 3.23
C LEU A 34 4.70 -17.51 3.90
N SER A 35 5.92 -17.86 4.32
CA SER A 35 6.19 -19.15 4.96
C SER A 35 5.49 -19.25 6.32
N GLU A 36 5.54 -18.16 7.10
CA GLU A 36 4.83 -18.03 8.38
C GLU A 36 3.32 -18.14 8.21
N GLU A 37 2.75 -17.43 7.22
CA GLU A 37 1.30 -17.39 6.99
C GLU A 37 0.76 -18.73 6.49
N VAL A 38 1.46 -19.39 5.57
CA VAL A 38 1.12 -20.75 5.12
C VAL A 38 1.11 -21.73 6.30
N ALA A 39 2.12 -21.67 7.17
CA ALA A 39 2.19 -22.51 8.36
C ALA A 39 1.06 -22.21 9.35
N ARG A 40 0.70 -20.92 9.52
CA ARG A 40 -0.37 -20.47 10.41
C ARG A 40 -1.75 -20.93 9.95
N GLN A 41 -2.06 -20.79 8.66
CA GLN A 41 -3.37 -21.14 8.11
C GLN A 41 -3.53 -22.63 7.84
N GLY A 42 -2.42 -23.36 7.69
CA GLY A 42 -2.45 -24.80 7.41
C GLY A 42 -3.09 -25.10 6.05
N PHE A 43 -2.83 -24.28 5.03
CA PHE A 43 -3.44 -24.46 3.71
C PHE A 43 -3.16 -25.87 3.16
N PRO A 44 -4.20 -26.62 2.76
CA PRO A 44 -4.04 -27.96 2.24
C PRO A 44 -3.27 -27.93 0.91
N ASP A 45 -2.52 -28.99 0.63
CA ASP A 45 -1.80 -29.19 -0.62
C ASP A 45 -0.77 -28.09 -0.97
N MET A 46 -0.21 -27.39 0.03
CA MET A 46 0.89 -26.44 -0.20
C MET A 46 2.24 -27.17 -0.20
N ASP A 47 2.68 -27.60 -1.38
CA ASP A 47 4.02 -28.17 -1.58
C ASP A 47 5.07 -27.09 -1.91
N ALA A 48 6.35 -27.49 -2.01
CA ALA A 48 7.44 -26.57 -2.29
C ALA A 48 7.29 -25.84 -3.64
N SER A 49 6.78 -26.51 -4.67
CA SER A 49 6.60 -25.90 -5.99
C SER A 49 5.50 -24.85 -5.98
N ARG A 50 4.41 -25.10 -5.25
CA ARG A 50 3.35 -24.11 -5.06
C ARG A 50 3.85 -22.94 -4.23
N LEU A 51 4.58 -23.21 -3.15
CA LEU A 51 5.16 -22.13 -2.33
C LEU A 51 6.06 -21.21 -3.16
N ASP A 52 6.90 -21.77 -4.03
CA ASP A 52 7.75 -20.97 -4.93
C ASP A 52 6.92 -20.14 -5.93
N ALA A 53 5.84 -20.70 -6.49
CA ALA A 53 4.92 -19.94 -7.35
C ALA A 53 4.24 -18.79 -6.60
N TYR A 54 3.88 -18.98 -5.33
CA TYR A 54 3.34 -17.89 -4.50
C TYR A 54 4.39 -16.83 -4.17
N ARG A 55 5.66 -17.21 -3.99
CA ARG A 55 6.76 -16.23 -3.85
C ARG A 55 6.91 -15.39 -5.10
N GLU A 56 6.93 -16.00 -6.27
CA GLU A 56 6.98 -15.28 -7.55
C GLU A 56 5.79 -14.33 -7.71
N ALA A 57 4.58 -14.76 -7.33
CA ALA A 57 3.39 -13.90 -7.33
C ALA A 57 3.55 -12.71 -6.36
N CYS A 58 4.09 -12.91 -5.16
CA CYS A 58 4.36 -11.81 -4.22
C CYS A 58 5.35 -10.79 -4.82
N VAL A 59 6.39 -11.25 -5.52
CA VAL A 59 7.36 -10.36 -6.18
C VAL A 59 6.70 -9.56 -7.29
N ALA A 60 5.89 -10.21 -8.13
CA ALA A 60 5.15 -9.53 -9.20
C ALA A 60 4.19 -8.46 -8.63
N PHE A 61 3.46 -8.79 -7.55
CA PHE A 61 2.53 -7.86 -6.90
C PHE A 61 3.26 -6.68 -6.26
N LEU A 62 4.45 -6.90 -5.68
CA LEU A 62 5.30 -5.82 -5.17
C LEU A 62 5.74 -4.88 -6.31
N ASP A 63 6.18 -5.43 -7.43
CA ASP A 63 6.60 -4.63 -8.59
C ASP A 63 5.41 -3.85 -9.18
N GLU A 64 4.22 -4.46 -9.29
CA GLU A 64 2.98 -3.77 -9.69
C GLU A 64 2.60 -2.64 -8.72
N ARG A 65 2.75 -2.85 -7.41
CA ARG A 65 2.50 -1.83 -6.39
C ARG A 65 3.47 -0.67 -6.51
N LEU A 66 4.75 -0.96 -6.74
CA LEU A 66 5.79 0.03 -6.93
C LEU A 66 5.52 0.89 -8.17
N GLU A 67 5.13 0.27 -9.30
CA GLU A 67 4.72 1.00 -10.50
C GLU A 67 3.46 1.84 -10.28
N SER A 68 2.52 1.37 -9.46
CA SER A 68 1.31 2.13 -9.12
C SER A 68 1.59 3.41 -8.31
N TYR A 69 2.67 3.42 -7.53
CA TYR A 69 3.14 4.61 -6.81
C TYR A 69 4.09 5.48 -7.63
N ASN A 70 4.45 5.07 -8.85
CA ASN A 70 5.39 5.80 -9.70
C ASN A 70 4.90 7.26 -9.91
N PRO A 71 5.70 8.26 -9.50
CA PRO A 71 5.31 9.67 -9.52
C PRO A 71 4.87 10.18 -10.89
N LEU A 72 5.44 9.63 -11.97
CA LEU A 72 5.08 10.00 -13.33
C LEU A 72 3.67 9.54 -13.70
N GLY A 73 3.24 8.38 -13.20
CA GLY A 73 1.88 7.87 -13.38
C GLY A 73 0.87 8.62 -12.50
N ILE A 74 1.27 8.92 -11.26
CA ILE A 74 0.39 9.54 -10.26
C ILE A 74 0.08 11.02 -10.52
N GLN A 75 0.99 11.74 -11.19
CA GLN A 75 0.74 13.13 -11.61
C GLN A 75 -0.52 13.26 -12.50
N TYR A 76 -0.81 12.27 -13.36
CA TYR A 76 -2.04 12.25 -14.16
C TYR A 76 -3.31 12.01 -13.34
N THR A 77 -3.19 11.29 -12.22
CA THR A 77 -4.30 11.01 -11.30
C THR A 77 -4.76 12.28 -10.58
N PHE A 78 -3.83 13.18 -10.25
CA PHE A 78 -4.15 14.39 -9.49
C PHE A 78 -4.33 15.66 -10.32
N ASP A 79 -3.74 15.77 -11.52
CA ASP A 79 -3.92 16.95 -12.39
C ASP A 79 -5.30 17.00 -13.06
N ARG A 80 -6.04 15.89 -13.11
CA ARG A 80 -7.47 15.88 -13.49
C ARG A 80 -8.37 16.23 -12.29
N VAL A 81 -8.18 17.44 -11.75
CA VAL A 81 -9.13 18.06 -10.81
C VAL A 81 -10.41 18.46 -11.56
N SER A 82 -11.26 17.49 -11.93
CA SER A 82 -12.70 17.73 -12.18
C SER A 82 -13.56 16.47 -12.28
N SER A 83 -13.03 15.25 -12.32
CA SER A 83 -13.89 14.07 -12.25
C SER A 83 -13.73 13.38 -10.91
N ALA A 84 -14.70 13.63 -10.03
CA ALA A 84 -14.98 12.83 -8.84
C ALA A 84 -15.22 11.32 -9.13
N GLY A 85 -14.89 10.82 -10.33
CA GLY A 85 -15.04 9.44 -10.76
C GLY A 85 -13.78 8.76 -11.32
N ALA A 86 -12.62 9.43 -11.47
CA ALA A 86 -11.43 8.78 -12.04
C ALA A 86 -10.62 7.98 -11.00
N ALA A 87 -10.43 8.53 -9.80
CA ALA A 87 -9.83 7.79 -8.68
C ALA A 87 -10.75 6.66 -8.17
N GLU A 88 -12.05 6.75 -8.46
CA GLU A 88 -13.02 5.72 -8.13
C GLU A 88 -12.97 4.51 -9.10
N LEU A 89 -12.22 4.57 -10.22
CA LEU A 89 -12.35 3.59 -11.32
C LEU A 89 -11.14 2.72 -11.68
N GLU A 90 -9.98 2.82 -11.01
CA GLU A 90 -8.82 1.96 -11.37
C GLU A 90 -8.28 1.06 -10.25
N PHE A 91 -8.76 1.22 -9.01
CA PHE A 91 -8.45 0.32 -7.88
C PHE A 91 -9.70 -0.34 -7.29
N GLN A 92 -10.78 -0.47 -8.06
CA GLN A 92 -11.89 -1.39 -7.74
C GLN A 92 -11.45 -2.83 -8.07
N LEU A 93 -10.44 -3.32 -7.36
CA LEU A 93 -10.24 -4.76 -7.23
C LEU A 93 -11.51 -5.27 -6.54
N ASN A 94 -12.31 -6.07 -7.24
CA ASN A 94 -13.59 -6.63 -6.73
C ASN A 94 -13.48 -7.35 -5.37
N TRP A 95 -12.28 -7.52 -4.83
CA TRP A 95 -11.99 -8.23 -3.59
C TRP A 95 -11.86 -7.31 -2.36
N TYR A 96 -11.66 -6.00 -2.53
CA TYR A 96 -11.36 -5.08 -1.42
C TYR A 96 -12.21 -3.82 -1.45
N ASN A 97 -12.87 -3.50 -0.34
CA ASN A 97 -13.58 -2.23 -0.19
C ASN A 97 -12.62 -1.14 0.33
N SER A 98 -11.79 -0.58 -0.55
CA SER A 98 -10.77 0.42 -0.19
C SER A 98 -11.28 1.87 -0.12
N ARG A 99 -12.54 2.12 -0.49
CA ARG A 99 -13.14 3.47 -0.48
C ARG A 99 -13.08 4.15 0.89
N PRO A 100 -13.38 3.47 2.03
CA PRO A 100 -13.26 4.09 3.35
C PRO A 100 -11.81 4.44 3.71
N GLU A 101 -10.84 3.63 3.28
CA GLU A 101 -9.41 3.89 3.49
C GLU A 101 -8.94 5.10 2.69
N PHE A 102 -9.33 5.19 1.41
CA PHE A 102 -9.01 6.36 0.59
C PHE A 102 -9.60 7.65 1.18
N ALA A 103 -10.86 7.59 1.64
CA ALA A 103 -11.50 8.74 2.27
C ALA A 103 -10.75 9.19 3.55
N ALA A 104 -10.25 8.23 4.34
CA ALA A 104 -9.45 8.51 5.53
C ALA A 104 -8.08 9.14 5.17
N LEU A 105 -7.39 8.63 4.15
CA LEU A 105 -6.15 9.20 3.62
C LEU A 105 -6.35 10.66 3.18
N VAL A 106 -7.38 10.94 2.38
CA VAL A 106 -7.70 12.31 1.92
C VAL A 106 -8.03 13.24 3.09
N ALA A 107 -8.79 12.75 4.08
CA ALA A 107 -9.14 13.53 5.27
C ALA A 107 -7.89 13.86 6.11
N ALA A 108 -7.00 12.88 6.34
CA ALA A 108 -5.76 13.06 7.06
C ALA A 108 -4.83 14.06 6.34
N ALA A 109 -4.65 13.91 5.02
CA ALA A 109 -3.85 14.82 4.21
C ALA A 109 -4.38 16.27 4.29
N ARG A 110 -5.70 16.47 4.21
CA ARG A 110 -6.30 17.81 4.35
C ARG A 110 -6.11 18.38 5.76
N SER A 111 -6.22 17.54 6.78
CA SER A 111 -6.02 17.96 8.18
C SER A 111 -4.57 18.38 8.44
N LEU A 112 -3.59 17.65 7.91
CA LEU A 112 -2.17 17.95 8.04
C LEU A 112 -1.76 19.19 7.25
N ALA A 113 -2.29 19.35 6.03
CA ALA A 113 -1.88 20.43 5.14
C ALA A 113 -2.44 21.82 5.52
N GLY A 114 -3.43 21.91 6.41
CA GLY A 114 -4.01 23.18 6.84
C GLY A 114 -4.41 24.12 5.68
N ALA A 115 -4.23 25.43 5.88
CA ALA A 115 -4.54 26.46 4.88
C ALA A 115 -3.42 26.69 3.85
N GLY A 116 -2.26 26.08 4.03
CA GLY A 116 -1.09 26.22 3.16
C GLY A 116 0.13 25.55 3.79
N VAL A 117 0.86 24.78 2.98
CA VAL A 117 2.08 24.07 3.37
C VAL A 117 3.22 24.63 2.53
N PRO A 118 4.32 25.11 3.14
CA PRO A 118 5.55 25.41 2.42
C PRO A 118 6.11 24.16 1.76
N ASP A 119 6.62 24.27 0.53
CA ASP A 119 7.17 23.11 -0.19
C ASP A 119 8.28 22.38 0.58
N GLU A 120 9.04 23.10 1.42
CA GLU A 120 10.10 22.56 2.28
C GLU A 120 9.59 21.68 3.43
N GLU A 121 8.32 21.82 3.84
CA GLU A 121 7.68 21.02 4.89
C GLU A 121 6.96 19.78 4.33
N LEU A 122 6.78 19.70 3.00
CA LEU A 122 6.06 18.59 2.35
C LEU A 122 6.66 17.20 2.63
N PRO A 123 7.98 16.99 2.62
CA PRO A 123 8.56 15.68 2.91
C PRO A 123 8.25 15.20 4.33
N ASP A 124 8.42 16.07 5.33
CA ASP A 124 8.17 15.73 6.74
C ASP A 124 6.68 15.44 6.98
N LEU A 125 5.79 16.19 6.33
CA LEU A 125 4.34 15.94 6.40
C LEU A 125 3.93 14.68 5.65
N ALA A 126 4.60 14.35 4.54
CA ALA A 126 4.36 13.11 3.80
C ALA A 126 4.78 11.90 4.66
N GLU A 127 5.95 11.96 5.30
CA GLU A 127 6.36 10.97 6.30
C GLU A 127 5.31 10.85 7.41
N ALA A 128 4.91 11.97 8.04
CA ALA A 128 3.91 11.95 9.10
C ALA A 128 2.59 11.31 8.64
N LEU A 129 2.16 11.59 7.41
CA LEU A 129 0.97 10.99 6.82
C LEU A 129 1.15 9.48 6.63
N ILE A 130 2.26 9.01 6.05
CA ILE A 130 2.57 7.57 5.89
C ILE A 130 2.57 6.85 7.23
N ARG A 131 3.24 7.42 8.25
CA ARG A 131 3.24 6.85 9.60
C ARG A 131 1.84 6.77 10.20
N GLN A 132 0.99 7.77 9.93
CA GLN A 132 -0.36 7.84 10.49
C GLN A 132 -1.33 6.86 9.80
N VAL A 133 -1.32 6.77 8.48
CA VAL A 133 -2.37 6.06 7.72
C VAL A 133 -1.90 4.81 6.98
N GLY A 134 -0.58 4.58 6.87
CA GLY A 134 -0.01 3.48 6.11
C GLY A 134 0.06 3.74 4.61
N ALA A 135 0.37 2.71 3.84
CA ALA A 135 0.36 2.69 2.39
C ALA A 135 -1.04 2.28 1.87
N TYR A 136 -1.71 3.17 1.13
CA TYR A 136 -3.01 2.84 0.55
C TYR A 136 -2.85 1.96 -0.69
N PRO A 137 -3.64 0.87 -0.89
CA PRO A 137 -4.77 0.36 -0.08
C PRO A 137 -4.46 -0.82 0.86
N ASP A 138 -3.28 -0.87 1.48
CA ASP A 138 -2.77 -2.05 2.18
C ASP A 138 -3.61 -2.40 3.42
N ARG A 139 -4.18 -1.41 4.12
CA ARG A 139 -5.06 -1.70 5.26
C ARG A 139 -6.30 -2.48 4.85
N SER A 140 -6.96 -2.08 3.76
CA SER A 140 -8.17 -2.78 3.28
C SER A 140 -7.88 -4.20 2.80
N ILE A 141 -6.69 -4.42 2.23
CA ILE A 141 -6.23 -5.75 1.82
C ILE A 141 -6.02 -6.63 3.07
N ILE A 142 -5.33 -6.10 4.08
CA ILE A 142 -5.06 -6.80 5.35
C ILE A 142 -6.37 -7.14 6.08
N GLU A 143 -7.30 -6.19 6.19
CA GLU A 143 -8.60 -6.40 6.83
C GLU A 143 -9.41 -7.47 6.11
N ALA A 144 -9.50 -7.40 4.78
CA ALA A 144 -10.28 -8.35 3.98
C ALA A 144 -9.69 -9.76 3.99
N TYR A 145 -8.36 -9.88 3.98
CA TYR A 145 -7.69 -11.17 4.11
C TYR A 145 -7.89 -11.74 5.52
N THR A 146 -7.71 -10.93 6.55
CA THR A 146 -7.88 -11.38 7.95
C THR A 146 -9.29 -11.86 8.23
N ALA A 147 -10.31 -11.18 7.67
CA ALA A 147 -11.70 -11.58 7.80
C ALA A 147 -12.02 -12.91 7.09
N GLU A 148 -11.39 -13.15 5.94
CA GLU A 148 -11.62 -14.35 5.13
C GLU A 148 -10.32 -14.77 4.42
N PRO A 149 -9.41 -15.50 5.12
CA PRO A 149 -8.15 -15.94 4.57
C PRO A 149 -8.37 -16.89 3.40
N ALA A 150 -7.79 -16.57 2.26
CA ALA A 150 -7.94 -17.38 1.06
C ALA A 150 -6.64 -17.37 0.23
N LEU A 151 -6.29 -18.53 -0.31
CA LEU A 151 -5.11 -18.71 -1.16
C LEU A 151 -5.01 -17.65 -2.27
N PRO A 152 -6.06 -17.35 -3.06
CA PRO A 152 -5.96 -16.33 -4.10
C PRO A 152 -5.63 -14.91 -3.59
N LYS A 153 -5.97 -14.57 -2.35
CA LYS A 153 -5.70 -13.25 -1.73
C LYS A 153 -4.33 -13.20 -1.04
N LEU A 154 -3.67 -14.35 -0.86
CA LEU A 154 -2.45 -14.48 -0.07
C LEU A 154 -1.30 -13.61 -0.58
N PRO A 155 -0.95 -13.57 -1.89
CA PRO A 155 0.17 -12.75 -2.35
C PRO A 155 0.00 -11.26 -2.01
N ASP A 156 -1.21 -10.73 -2.23
CA ASP A 156 -1.53 -9.33 -1.98
C ASP A 156 -1.48 -8.99 -0.48
N TYR A 157 -2.01 -9.89 0.36
CA TYR A 157 -1.90 -9.79 1.82
C TYR A 157 -0.44 -9.74 2.29
N ILE A 158 0.40 -10.65 1.78
CA ILE A 158 1.82 -10.71 2.16
C ILE A 158 2.56 -9.44 1.73
N VAL A 159 2.27 -8.91 0.54
CA VAL A 159 2.84 -7.64 0.07
C VAL A 159 2.40 -6.48 0.94
N ALA A 160 1.11 -6.37 1.24
CA ALA A 160 0.56 -5.33 2.11
C ALA A 160 1.20 -5.34 3.51
N CYS A 161 1.31 -6.51 4.14
CA CYS A 161 2.00 -6.63 5.43
C CYS A 161 3.47 -6.22 5.35
N ALA A 162 4.20 -6.64 4.32
CA ALA A 162 5.61 -6.30 4.18
C ALA A 162 5.84 -4.79 4.03
N ILE A 163 5.00 -4.11 3.24
CA ILE A 163 5.08 -2.66 3.04
C ILE A 163 4.74 -1.93 4.34
N GLU A 164 3.65 -2.29 5.00
CA GLU A 164 3.30 -1.68 6.29
C GLU A 164 4.41 -1.87 7.34
N GLU A 165 4.97 -3.08 7.46
CA GLU A 165 6.04 -3.39 8.43
C GLU A 165 7.34 -2.63 8.13
N ILE A 166 7.81 -2.66 6.88
CA ILE A 166 9.15 -2.15 6.52
C ILE A 166 9.14 -0.67 6.16
N VAL A 167 8.18 -0.26 5.33
CA VAL A 167 8.12 1.10 4.75
C VAL A 167 7.37 2.04 5.69
N CYS A 168 6.22 1.61 6.18
CA CYS A 168 5.40 2.46 7.06
C CYS A 168 5.82 2.35 8.54
N GLY A 169 6.55 1.29 8.91
CA GLY A 169 6.95 1.02 10.30
C GLY A 169 5.76 0.72 11.20
N ARG A 170 4.74 0.07 10.64
CA ARG A 170 3.48 -0.28 11.31
C ARG A 170 3.40 -1.79 11.40
N ASP A 171 3.26 -2.32 12.61
CA ASP A 171 3.04 -3.76 12.77
C ASP A 171 1.60 -4.09 12.33
N SER A 172 1.50 -4.82 11.22
CA SER A 172 0.22 -5.20 10.62
C SER A 172 -0.44 -6.39 11.32
N ARG A 173 0.29 -7.06 12.21
CA ARG A 173 -0.11 -8.34 12.82
C ARG A 173 -0.52 -8.23 14.29
N GLU A 174 -0.47 -7.03 14.87
CA GLU A 174 -0.91 -6.74 16.26
C GLU A 174 -2.39 -6.27 16.39
N GLN A 175 -3.23 -6.47 15.37
CA GLN A 175 -4.67 -6.15 15.44
C GLN A 175 -5.54 -7.35 15.83
#